data_AF-M1JNM5-F1
#
_entry.id   AF-M1JNM5-F1
#
_cell.length_a   1.000
_cell.length_b   1.000
_cell.length_c   1.000
_cell.angle_alpha   90.00
_cell.angle_beta   90.00
_cell.angle_gamma   90.00
#
_symmetry.space_group_name_H-M   'P 1'
#
loop_
_entity.id
_entity.type
_entity.pdbx_description
1 polymer ?
#
loop_
_entity_poly.entity_id
_entity_poly.type
_entity_poly.pdbx_seq_one_letter_code
_entity_poly.pdbx_strand_id
1 'polypeptide(L)'
;MQSLNALELNNTRKAELDLVFFNRVPKVGSQTFMELLRRLSERNNFQFHRDAVQKVETIRLADDQQQELAEVISDLPEPSVFIKHVCYTNFTKFNLPMPIYVNVVRDPIERVISWFYYVRAPWYFVERKAAFPDLPLPHPAWLKKDFETCVLSGDQECTYTQGVTVEGIGDHRRQSLFFCGHAYECTPFNTVGALERAKFAVESQYAVVGVLEDMNTTLSVFEKYIPRFFEGVRDIYQNQ
;
A
#
# COMPACT_ATOMS: atom_id res chain seq x y z
N MET A 1 -13.32 7.72 -29.53
CA MET A 1 -13.34 7.23 -28.13
C MET A 1 -13.77 5.78 -28.19
N GLN A 2 -12.85 4.83 -27.94
CA GLN A 2 -13.24 3.43 -27.81
C GLN A 2 -14.10 3.30 -26.54
N SER A 3 -15.29 2.71 -26.67
CA SER A 3 -16.16 2.44 -25.52
C SER A 3 -15.49 1.39 -24.65
N LEU A 4 -14.96 1.80 -23.50
CA LEU A 4 -14.41 0.89 -22.50
C LEU A 4 -15.51 -0.07 -22.05
N ASN A 5 -15.31 -1.38 -22.26
CA ASN A 5 -16.22 -2.40 -21.77
C ASN A 5 -15.88 -2.70 -20.29
N ALA A 6 -16.84 -2.51 -19.39
CA ALA A 6 -16.65 -2.77 -17.96
C ALA A 6 -16.22 -4.23 -17.68
N LEU A 7 -16.62 -5.20 -18.52
CA LEU A 7 -16.19 -6.60 -18.41
C LEU A 7 -14.71 -6.79 -18.75
N GLU A 8 -14.13 -5.93 -19.57
CA GLU A 8 -12.70 -5.95 -19.92
C GLU A 8 -11.85 -5.30 -18.82
N LEU A 9 -12.44 -4.38 -18.05
CA LEU A 9 -11.79 -3.68 -16.94
C LEU A 9 -11.92 -4.39 -15.59
N ASN A 10 -12.85 -5.35 -15.45
CA ASN A 10 -13.04 -6.07 -14.19
C ASN A 10 -12.02 -7.20 -14.04
N ASN A 11 -10.89 -6.89 -13.40
CA ASN A 11 -9.85 -7.86 -13.07
C ASN A 11 -10.23 -8.82 -11.93
N THR A 12 -11.28 -8.54 -11.16
CA THR A 12 -11.73 -9.43 -10.06
C THR A 12 -12.00 -10.84 -10.56
N ARG A 13 -12.50 -11.00 -11.80
CA ARG A 13 -12.77 -12.31 -12.42
C ARG A 13 -11.50 -13.15 -12.69
N LYS A 14 -10.32 -12.53 -12.64
CA LYS A 14 -9.03 -13.20 -12.85
C LYS A 14 -8.45 -13.75 -11.55
N ALA A 15 -9.01 -13.37 -10.39
CA ALA A 15 -8.62 -13.94 -9.12
C ALA A 15 -9.13 -15.39 -9.03
N GLU A 16 -8.28 -16.25 -8.49
CA GLU A 16 -8.55 -17.68 -8.28
C GLU A 16 -8.89 -17.99 -6.83
N LEU A 17 -8.65 -17.03 -5.92
CA LEU A 17 -9.02 -17.09 -4.51
C LEU A 17 -10.11 -16.07 -4.18
N ASP A 18 -11.05 -16.45 -3.32
CA ASP A 18 -11.89 -15.51 -2.57
C ASP A 18 -11.07 -14.90 -1.41
N LEU A 19 -10.00 -14.18 -1.76
CA LEU A 19 -9.12 -13.53 -0.81
C LEU A 19 -8.71 -12.17 -1.33
N VAL A 20 -8.93 -11.12 -0.54
CA VAL A 20 -8.45 -9.77 -0.88
C VAL A 20 -7.07 -9.55 -0.30
N PHE A 21 -6.10 -9.26 -1.15
CA PHE A 21 -4.76 -8.87 -0.73
C PHE A 21 -4.56 -7.37 -0.90
N PHE A 22 -4.42 -6.66 0.23
CA PHE A 22 -4.11 -5.23 0.27
C PHE A 22 -2.63 -5.03 0.60
N ASN A 23 -1.81 -4.97 -0.44
CA ASN A 23 -0.37 -4.65 -0.35
C ASN A 23 -0.16 -3.13 -0.11
N ARG A 24 -0.59 -2.68 1.05
CA ARG A 24 -0.87 -1.26 1.35
C ARG A 24 0.34 -0.34 1.15
N VAL A 25 0.11 0.76 0.44
CA VAL A 25 1.05 1.89 0.38
C VAL A 25 1.01 2.68 1.70
N PRO A 26 2.15 3.18 2.22
CA PRO A 26 2.17 4.11 3.34
C PRO A 26 1.52 5.46 3.01
N LYS A 27 0.82 6.03 4.00
CA LYS A 27 0.26 7.40 3.98
C LYS A 27 -0.84 7.67 2.94
N VAL A 28 -1.53 6.62 2.50
CA VAL A 28 -2.70 6.67 1.59
C VAL A 28 -4.04 6.48 2.32
N GLY A 29 -4.12 6.83 3.61
CA GLY A 29 -5.32 6.55 4.42
C GLY A 29 -5.50 5.07 4.79
N SER A 30 -4.43 4.27 4.69
CA SER A 30 -4.48 2.82 4.85
C SER A 30 -4.81 2.33 6.27
N GLN A 31 -4.73 3.19 7.29
CA GLN A 31 -5.27 2.88 8.63
C GLN A 31 -6.81 2.93 8.65
N THR A 32 -7.41 3.98 8.10
CA THR A 32 -8.86 4.09 7.96
C THR A 32 -9.42 2.96 7.12
N PHE A 33 -8.78 2.66 5.97
CA PHE A 33 -9.22 1.55 5.12
C PHE A 33 -9.10 0.18 5.80
N MET A 34 -8.04 -0.03 6.60
CA MET A 34 -7.89 -1.24 7.41
C MET A 34 -8.99 -1.38 8.47
N GLU A 35 -9.38 -0.28 9.13
CA GLU A 35 -10.48 -0.29 10.10
C GLU A 35 -11.83 -0.57 9.42
N LEU A 36 -12.05 -0.04 8.20
CA LEU A 36 -13.23 -0.40 7.40
C LEU A 36 -13.26 -1.90 7.10
N LEU A 37 -12.14 -2.48 6.64
CA LEU A 37 -12.03 -3.92 6.37
C LEU A 37 -12.30 -4.76 7.63
N ARG A 38 -11.83 -4.32 8.80
CA ARG A 38 -12.10 -4.99 10.08
C ARG A 38 -13.58 -4.99 10.44
N ARG A 39 -14.28 -3.86 10.26
CA ARG A 39 -15.74 -3.79 10.52
C ARG A 39 -16.54 -4.58 9.47
N LEU A 40 -16.09 -4.56 8.22
CA LEU A 40 -16.68 -5.35 7.14
C LEU A 40 -16.48 -6.85 7.36
N SER A 41 -15.39 -7.28 7.99
CA SER A 41 -15.16 -8.70 8.27
C SER A 41 -16.23 -9.26 9.21
N GLU A 42 -16.64 -8.46 10.20
CA GLU A 42 -17.74 -8.75 11.11
C GLU A 42 -19.10 -8.74 10.37
N ARG A 43 -19.33 -7.76 9.48
CA ARG A 43 -20.60 -7.62 8.73
C ARG A 43 -20.79 -8.70 7.64
N ASN A 44 -19.75 -8.99 6.88
CA ASN A 44 -19.78 -9.79 5.65
C ASN A 44 -19.17 -11.19 5.85
N ASN A 45 -18.84 -11.56 7.10
CA ASN A 45 -18.41 -12.90 7.51
C ASN A 45 -17.18 -13.43 6.74
N PHE A 46 -16.07 -12.70 6.79
CA PHE A 46 -14.76 -13.11 6.29
C PHE A 46 -13.69 -12.94 7.37
N GLN A 47 -12.53 -13.60 7.22
CA GLN A 47 -11.44 -13.44 8.20
C GLN A 47 -10.55 -12.24 7.88
N PHE A 48 -10.11 -11.55 8.93
CA PHE A 48 -9.24 -10.38 8.83
C PHE A 48 -7.84 -10.72 9.32
N HIS A 49 -6.85 -10.63 8.42
CA HIS A 49 -5.46 -10.89 8.70
C HIS A 49 -4.59 -9.68 8.36
N ARG A 50 -3.57 -9.43 9.18
CA ARG A 50 -2.55 -8.41 8.94
C ARG A 50 -1.19 -8.92 9.35
N ASP A 51 -0.17 -8.39 8.70
CA ASP A 51 1.21 -8.67 9.06
C ASP A 51 1.55 -8.19 10.49
N ALA A 52 2.53 -8.86 11.11
CA ALA A 52 3.00 -8.50 12.44
C ALA A 52 3.81 -7.19 12.41
N VAL A 53 3.83 -6.47 13.53
CA VAL A 53 4.63 -5.23 13.65
C VAL A 53 6.11 -5.57 13.61
N GLN A 54 6.84 -5.00 12.65
CA GLN A 54 8.28 -5.22 12.50
C GLN A 54 9.10 -3.99 12.93
N LYS A 55 10.36 -4.22 13.35
CA LYS A 55 11.30 -3.12 13.68
C LYS A 55 11.60 -2.27 12.44
N VAL A 56 11.83 -2.93 11.31
CA VAL A 56 12.02 -2.31 10.00
C VAL A 56 11.12 -3.05 9.03
N GLU A 57 10.27 -2.31 8.33
CA GLU A 57 9.39 -2.86 7.32
C GLU A 57 10.21 -3.19 6.05
N THR A 58 10.23 -4.46 5.68
CA THR A 58 10.85 -4.91 4.43
C THR A 58 9.81 -4.95 3.32
N ILE A 59 9.81 -3.92 2.47
CA ILE A 59 8.79 -3.78 1.41
C ILE A 59 9.14 -4.54 0.12
N ARG A 60 10.43 -4.75 -0.18
CA ARG A 60 10.91 -5.53 -1.32
C ARG A 60 11.49 -6.84 -0.81
N LEU A 61 10.99 -7.94 -1.33
CA LEU A 61 11.30 -9.28 -0.86
C LEU A 61 12.23 -10.00 -1.84
N ALA A 62 13.15 -10.80 -1.31
CA ALA A 62 13.87 -11.77 -2.13
C ALA A 62 12.90 -12.84 -2.65
N ASP A 63 13.32 -13.61 -3.66
CA ASP A 63 12.42 -14.55 -4.36
C ASP A 63 11.87 -15.66 -3.45
N ASP A 64 12.67 -16.15 -2.51
CA ASP A 64 12.28 -17.11 -1.47
C ASP A 64 11.22 -16.51 -0.52
N GLN A 65 11.42 -15.26 -0.10
CA GLN A 65 10.48 -14.53 0.75
C GLN A 65 9.18 -14.17 0.01
N GLN A 66 9.25 -13.93 -1.30
CA GLN A 66 8.06 -13.73 -2.14
C GLN A 66 7.24 -15.01 -2.23
N GLN A 67 7.90 -16.17 -2.39
CA GLN A 67 7.25 -17.48 -2.40
C GLN A 67 6.60 -17.75 -1.04
N GLU A 68 7.33 -17.60 0.07
CA GLU A 68 6.80 -17.78 1.43
C GLU A 68 5.57 -16.91 1.68
N LEU A 69 5.61 -15.63 1.30
CA LEU A 69 4.46 -14.74 1.40
C LEU A 69 3.26 -15.24 0.58
N ALA A 70 3.50 -15.71 -0.64
CA ALA A 70 2.45 -16.20 -1.52
C ALA A 70 1.82 -17.50 -0.97
N GLU A 71 2.63 -18.42 -0.44
CA GLU A 71 2.17 -19.66 0.23
C GLU A 71 1.33 -19.33 1.46
N VAL A 72 1.84 -18.48 2.37
CA VAL A 72 1.12 -18.05 3.57
C VAL A 72 -0.23 -17.44 3.25
N ILE A 73 -0.31 -16.60 2.20
CA ILE A 73 -1.58 -15.99 1.80
C ILE A 73 -2.51 -17.02 1.15
N SER A 74 -1.99 -17.94 0.33
CA SER A 74 -2.79 -18.96 -0.36
C SER A 74 -3.38 -20.00 0.60
N ASP A 75 -2.73 -20.24 1.74
CA ASP A 75 -3.18 -21.18 2.77
C ASP A 75 -4.23 -20.60 3.72
N LEU A 76 -4.57 -19.30 3.59
CA LEU A 76 -5.58 -18.68 4.44
C LEU A 76 -6.99 -19.21 4.10
N PRO A 77 -7.87 -19.33 5.10
CA PRO A 77 -9.24 -19.79 4.86
C PRO A 77 -10.03 -18.77 4.03
N GLU A 78 -10.76 -19.22 3.02
CA GLU A 78 -11.61 -18.35 2.21
C GLU A 78 -13.03 -18.24 2.80
N PRO A 79 -13.64 -17.03 2.88
CA PRO A 79 -13.12 -15.75 2.42
C PRO A 79 -12.22 -15.06 3.46
N SER A 80 -11.16 -14.41 2.99
CA SER A 80 -10.21 -13.68 3.85
C SER A 80 -9.71 -12.36 3.26
N VAL A 81 -9.20 -11.50 4.13
CA VAL A 81 -8.42 -10.32 3.75
C VAL A 81 -7.05 -10.41 4.40
N PHE A 82 -5.98 -10.16 3.64
CA PHE A 82 -4.63 -10.02 4.16
C PHE A 82 -4.06 -8.65 3.85
N ILE A 83 -3.35 -8.05 4.81
CA ILE A 83 -2.84 -6.68 4.71
C ILE A 83 -1.35 -6.65 5.10
N LYS A 84 -0.50 -6.14 4.20
CA LYS A 84 0.94 -5.99 4.45
C LYS A 84 1.54 -4.82 3.68
N HIS A 85 2.53 -4.14 4.25
CA HIS A 85 3.37 -3.20 3.52
C HIS A 85 4.38 -3.96 2.66
N VAL A 86 4.06 -4.20 1.38
CA VAL A 86 4.93 -4.95 0.47
C VAL A 86 4.67 -4.55 -0.99
N CYS A 87 5.68 -4.68 -1.84
CA CYS A 87 5.52 -4.50 -3.28
C CYS A 87 4.67 -5.63 -3.88
N TYR A 88 4.05 -5.36 -5.03
CA TYR A 88 3.28 -6.34 -5.78
C TYR A 88 4.08 -7.66 -5.97
N THR A 89 3.45 -8.77 -5.57
CA THR A 89 4.00 -10.13 -5.70
C THR A 89 3.16 -10.91 -6.71
N ASN A 90 3.79 -11.45 -7.76
CA ASN A 90 3.09 -12.29 -8.73
C ASN A 90 3.04 -13.74 -8.23
N PHE A 91 1.88 -14.23 -7.79
CA PHE A 91 1.73 -15.58 -7.22
C PHE A 91 1.88 -16.66 -8.30
N THR A 92 1.46 -16.36 -9.54
CA THR A 92 1.60 -17.29 -10.67
C THR A 92 3.05 -17.66 -10.97
N LYS A 93 4.02 -16.81 -10.60
CA LYS A 93 5.46 -17.11 -10.69
C LYS A 93 5.84 -18.36 -9.89
N PHE A 94 5.09 -18.65 -8.82
CA PHE A 94 5.30 -19.77 -7.90
C PHE A 94 4.26 -20.89 -8.09
N ASN A 95 3.50 -20.87 -9.19
CA ASN A 95 2.38 -21.78 -9.44
C ASN A 95 1.29 -21.72 -8.35
N LEU A 96 1.10 -20.54 -7.75
CA LEU A 96 0.08 -20.29 -6.73
C LEU A 96 -1.07 -19.45 -7.31
N PRO A 97 -2.30 -19.67 -6.81
CA PRO A 97 -3.48 -18.97 -7.28
C PRO A 97 -3.42 -17.47 -6.93
N MET A 98 -3.91 -16.63 -7.83
CA MET A 98 -3.88 -15.17 -7.62
C MET A 98 -5.01 -14.72 -6.69
N PRO A 99 -4.72 -13.92 -5.65
CA PRO A 99 -5.75 -13.25 -4.86
C PRO A 99 -6.32 -12.02 -5.57
N ILE A 100 -7.40 -11.47 -5.01
CA ILE A 100 -7.97 -10.19 -5.42
C ILE A 100 -7.08 -9.05 -4.92
N TYR A 101 -6.22 -8.52 -5.78
CA TYR A 101 -5.39 -7.36 -5.45
C TYR A 101 -6.20 -6.06 -5.40
N VAL A 102 -6.04 -5.31 -4.32
CA VAL A 102 -6.63 -3.98 -4.16
C VAL A 102 -5.61 -3.00 -3.63
N ASN A 103 -5.79 -1.71 -3.90
CA ASN A 103 -5.00 -0.67 -3.25
C ASN A 103 -5.72 0.67 -3.18
N VAL A 104 -5.08 1.64 -2.52
CA VAL A 104 -5.48 3.04 -2.53
C VAL A 104 -4.23 3.87 -2.77
N VAL A 105 -4.31 4.86 -3.65
CA VAL A 105 -3.25 5.85 -3.90
C VAL A 105 -3.63 7.20 -3.33
N ARG A 106 -2.63 8.06 -3.17
CA ARG A 106 -2.77 9.46 -2.78
C ARG A 106 -1.94 10.32 -3.72
N ASP A 107 -2.28 11.61 -3.82
CA ASP A 107 -1.41 12.60 -4.44
C ASP A 107 0.04 12.46 -3.90
N PRO A 108 1.04 12.36 -4.78
CA PRO A 108 2.40 12.04 -4.37
C PRO A 108 3.04 13.12 -3.49
N ILE A 109 2.69 14.41 -3.65
CA ILE A 109 3.23 15.51 -2.86
C ILE A 109 2.62 15.49 -1.46
N GLU A 110 1.29 15.43 -1.39
CA GLU A 110 0.55 15.31 -0.13
C GLU A 110 0.99 14.08 0.69
N ARG A 111 1.32 12.99 0.01
CA ARG A 111 1.80 11.76 0.64
C ARG A 111 3.19 11.91 1.24
N VAL A 112 4.13 12.57 0.55
CA VAL A 112 5.48 12.81 1.11
C VAL A 112 5.45 13.81 2.26
N ILE A 113 4.62 14.85 2.18
CA ILE A 113 4.38 15.79 3.29
C ILE A 113 3.80 15.04 4.49
N SER A 114 2.80 14.17 4.26
CA SER A 114 2.21 13.36 5.32
C SER A 114 3.21 12.42 5.96
N TRP A 115 4.15 11.85 5.20
CA TRP A 115 5.24 11.05 5.75
C TRP A 115 6.20 11.92 6.58
N PHE A 116 6.63 13.06 6.03
CA PHE A 116 7.58 14.00 6.64
C PHE A 116 7.17 14.37 8.07
N TYR A 117 5.92 14.76 8.27
CA TYR A 117 5.40 15.11 9.60
C TYR A 117 5.10 13.87 10.47
N TYR A 118 4.68 12.75 9.86
CA TYR A 118 4.41 11.52 10.61
C TYR A 118 5.64 11.00 11.33
N VAL A 119 6.79 10.93 10.66
CA VAL A 119 8.04 10.45 11.29
C VAL A 119 8.62 11.41 12.31
N ARG A 120 8.12 12.65 12.38
CA ARG A 120 8.51 13.67 13.36
C ARG A 120 7.57 13.76 14.55
N ALA A 121 6.45 13.05 14.50
CA ALA A 121 5.43 13.13 15.52
C ALA A 121 5.93 12.54 16.86
N PRO A 122 5.64 13.17 18.02
CA PRO A 122 6.07 12.65 19.31
C PRO A 122 5.60 11.22 19.59
N TRP A 123 4.34 10.91 19.26
CA TRP A 123 3.76 9.58 19.49
C TRP A 123 4.47 8.49 18.70
N TYR A 124 4.96 8.78 17.49
CA TYR A 124 5.73 7.84 16.66
C TYR A 124 6.98 7.33 17.40
N PHE A 125 7.69 8.20 18.11
CA PHE A 125 8.87 7.81 18.88
C PHE A 125 8.53 7.15 20.20
N VAL A 126 7.47 7.60 20.89
CA VAL A 126 7.02 6.99 22.15
C VAL A 126 6.62 5.53 21.91
N GLU A 127 5.79 5.27 20.91
CA GLU A 127 5.35 3.91 20.56
C GLU A 127 6.52 3.02 20.13
N ARG A 128 7.39 3.54 19.24
CA ARG A 128 8.56 2.77 18.78
C ARG A 128 9.58 2.52 19.87
N LYS A 129 9.75 3.43 20.83
CA LYS A 129 10.67 3.24 21.96
C LYS A 129 10.09 2.29 23.01
N ALA A 130 8.76 2.27 23.17
CA ALA A 130 8.09 1.25 23.98
C ALA A 130 8.26 -0.16 23.37
N ALA A 131 8.13 -0.29 22.05
CA ALA A 131 8.32 -1.56 21.35
C ALA A 131 9.81 -1.96 21.19
N PHE A 132 10.70 -0.98 21.04
CA PHE A 132 12.13 -1.17 20.76
C PHE A 132 12.97 -0.17 21.59
N PRO A 133 13.24 -0.48 22.88
CA PRO A 133 13.87 0.46 23.83
C PRO A 133 15.24 1.02 23.41
N ASP A 134 16.00 0.27 22.61
CA ASP A 134 17.35 0.62 22.17
C ASP A 134 17.39 1.66 21.04
N LEU A 135 16.23 2.08 20.51
CA LEU A 135 16.20 3.07 19.42
C LEU A 135 16.66 4.45 19.93
N PRO A 136 17.62 5.10 19.24
CA PRO A 136 18.04 6.45 19.58
C PRO A 136 16.90 7.44 19.31
N LEU A 137 16.83 8.50 20.13
CA LEU A 137 15.93 9.62 19.87
C LEU A 137 16.58 10.57 18.86
N PRO A 138 15.83 11.10 17.89
CA PRO A 138 16.36 12.06 16.93
C PRO A 138 16.68 13.40 17.59
N HIS A 139 17.51 14.19 16.92
CA HIS A 139 17.87 15.52 17.39
C HIS A 139 16.65 16.48 17.38
N PRO A 140 16.45 17.32 18.41
CA PRO A 140 15.29 18.22 18.48
C PRO A 140 15.13 19.17 17.29
N ALA A 141 16.24 19.61 16.67
CA ALA A 141 16.19 20.47 15.49
C ALA A 141 15.58 19.76 14.27
N TRP A 142 15.77 18.45 14.13
CA TRP A 142 15.16 17.67 13.06
C TRP A 142 13.65 17.52 13.27
N LEU A 143 13.23 17.30 14.53
CA LEU A 143 11.81 17.19 14.91
C LEU A 143 11.00 18.46 14.64
N LYS A 144 11.63 19.63 14.85
CA LYS A 144 10.97 20.94 14.71
C LYS A 144 11.02 21.52 13.30
N LYS A 145 11.78 20.92 12.39
CA LYS A 145 11.93 21.42 11.01
C LYS A 145 10.62 21.20 10.24
N ASP A 146 10.13 22.26 9.60
CA ASP A 146 8.98 22.20 8.68
C ASP A 146 9.41 21.75 7.26
N PHE A 147 8.43 21.36 6.46
CA PHE A 147 8.66 20.78 5.14
C PHE A 147 9.23 21.81 4.16
N GLU A 148 8.72 23.03 4.19
CA GLU A 148 9.14 24.13 3.33
C GLU A 148 10.61 24.47 3.55
N THR A 149 11.04 24.58 4.81
CA THR A 149 12.45 24.80 5.16
C THR A 149 13.31 23.67 4.66
N CYS A 150 12.87 22.41 4.82
CA CYS A 150 13.57 21.22 4.33
C CYS A 150 13.78 21.24 2.80
N VAL A 151 12.75 21.64 2.04
CA VAL A 151 12.83 21.79 0.58
C VAL A 151 13.76 22.94 0.20
N LEU A 152 13.61 24.12 0.82
CA LEU A 152 14.39 25.32 0.51
C LEU A 152 15.87 25.18 0.88
N SER A 153 16.19 24.42 1.95
CA SER A 153 17.57 24.13 2.34
C SER A 153 18.22 23.01 1.52
N GLY A 154 17.46 22.30 0.67
CA GLY A 154 17.96 21.17 -0.11
C GLY A 154 18.36 19.98 0.76
N ASP A 155 17.64 19.75 1.87
CA ASP A 155 17.88 18.59 2.72
C ASP A 155 17.65 17.30 1.92
N GLN A 156 18.45 16.27 2.21
CA GLN A 156 18.42 15.01 1.47
C GLN A 156 17.02 14.36 1.44
N GLU A 157 16.27 14.39 2.55
CA GLU A 157 14.93 13.76 2.64
C GLU A 157 13.83 14.49 1.85
N CYS A 158 14.09 15.74 1.45
CA CYS A 158 13.19 16.59 0.66
C CYS A 158 13.74 16.86 -0.75
N THR A 159 14.78 16.13 -1.16
CA THR A 159 15.39 16.25 -2.49
C THR A 159 15.00 15.07 -3.37
N TYR A 160 14.37 15.35 -4.51
CA TYR A 160 13.75 14.34 -5.38
C TYR A 160 14.52 14.12 -6.68
N THR A 161 15.76 13.63 -6.58
CA THR A 161 16.64 13.44 -7.74
C THR A 161 16.22 12.24 -8.59
N GLN A 162 15.89 12.49 -9.85
CA GLN A 162 15.49 11.46 -10.82
C GLN A 162 16.57 10.40 -11.02
N GLY A 163 16.14 9.14 -11.21
CA GLY A 163 17.00 8.00 -11.53
C GLY A 163 17.67 7.36 -10.30
N VAL A 164 17.69 8.01 -9.14
CA VAL A 164 18.30 7.44 -7.94
C VAL A 164 17.54 6.19 -7.51
N THR A 165 18.27 5.09 -7.33
CA THR A 165 17.74 3.75 -7.02
C THR A 165 17.73 3.44 -5.52
N VAL A 166 18.63 4.07 -4.76
CA VAL A 166 18.77 3.89 -3.31
C VAL A 166 18.90 5.26 -2.66
N GLU A 167 17.99 5.57 -1.75
CA GLU A 167 18.20 6.59 -0.73
C GLU A 167 17.94 5.92 0.63
N GLY A 168 18.45 6.51 1.71
CA GLY A 168 18.57 5.87 3.02
C GLY A 168 17.26 5.36 3.64
N ILE A 169 17.35 4.92 4.89
CA ILE A 169 16.23 4.40 5.67
C ILE A 169 15.07 5.42 5.65
N GLY A 170 13.89 4.99 5.18
CA GLY A 170 12.69 5.83 5.17
C GLY A 170 12.50 6.69 3.92
N ASP A 171 13.00 6.26 2.75
CA ASP A 171 12.57 6.87 1.48
C ASP A 171 11.14 6.41 1.12
N HIS A 172 10.19 7.31 1.35
CA HIS A 172 8.77 7.10 1.04
C HIS A 172 8.33 7.83 -0.23
N ARG A 173 9.21 8.30 -1.12
CA ARG A 173 8.77 9.06 -2.31
C ARG A 173 8.19 8.19 -3.44
N ARG A 174 8.51 6.88 -3.47
CA ARG A 174 8.10 5.95 -4.54
C ARG A 174 6.80 5.21 -4.24
N GLN A 175 5.66 5.84 -4.50
CA GLN A 175 4.36 5.13 -4.48
C GLN A 175 4.29 4.04 -5.55
N SER A 176 4.79 4.32 -6.76
CA SER A 176 4.77 3.39 -7.89
C SER A 176 5.54 2.10 -7.63
N LEU A 177 6.53 2.10 -6.73
CA LEU A 177 7.30 0.91 -6.37
C LEU A 177 6.40 -0.22 -5.84
N PHE A 178 5.39 0.13 -5.04
CA PHE A 178 4.44 -0.84 -4.48
C PHE A 178 3.63 -1.56 -5.57
N PHE A 179 3.46 -0.94 -6.74
CA PHE A 179 2.73 -1.52 -7.87
C PHE A 179 3.66 -2.18 -8.88
N CYS A 180 4.85 -1.61 -9.11
CA CYS A 180 5.83 -2.15 -10.07
C CYS A 180 6.35 -3.53 -9.64
N GLY A 181 6.52 -3.76 -8.33
CA GLY A 181 6.93 -5.05 -7.78
C GLY A 181 8.38 -5.08 -7.30
N HIS A 182 8.92 -6.29 -7.19
CA HIS A 182 10.19 -6.55 -6.50
C HIS A 182 11.46 -6.33 -7.36
N ALA A 183 11.30 -6.18 -8.67
CA ALA A 183 12.42 -6.09 -9.62
C ALA A 183 13.31 -4.85 -9.40
N TYR A 184 14.60 -4.93 -9.73
CA TYR A 184 15.52 -3.80 -9.56
C TYR A 184 15.16 -2.62 -10.47
N GLU A 185 14.59 -2.91 -11.64
CA GLU A 185 14.10 -1.94 -12.62
C GLU A 185 12.95 -1.07 -12.10
N CYS A 186 12.32 -1.47 -10.99
CA CYS A 186 11.30 -0.68 -10.30
C CYS A 186 11.88 0.39 -9.36
N THR A 187 13.18 0.32 -9.05
CA THR A 187 13.83 1.21 -8.08
C THR A 187 14.18 2.61 -8.55
N PRO A 188 14.56 2.85 -9.83
CA PRO A 188 14.96 4.19 -10.25
C PRO A 188 13.80 5.18 -10.09
N PHE A 189 14.01 6.21 -9.25
CA PHE A 189 12.97 7.20 -8.97
C PHE A 189 12.58 7.97 -10.24
N ASN A 190 11.27 8.14 -10.44
CA ASN A 190 10.71 8.95 -11.54
C ASN A 190 11.24 8.57 -12.94
N THR A 191 11.31 7.28 -13.24
CA THR A 191 11.70 6.80 -14.58
C THR A 191 10.50 6.21 -15.33
N VAL A 192 10.51 6.37 -16.66
CA VAL A 192 9.46 5.84 -17.54
C VAL A 192 9.33 4.33 -17.39
N GLY A 193 10.47 3.60 -17.35
CA GLY A 193 10.46 2.15 -17.23
C GLY A 193 9.78 1.65 -15.95
N ALA A 194 10.06 2.26 -14.79
CA ALA A 194 9.41 1.89 -13.53
C ALA A 194 7.92 2.28 -13.52
N LEU A 195 7.59 3.45 -14.09
CA LEU A 195 6.21 3.94 -14.17
C LEU A 195 5.33 3.04 -15.04
N GLU A 196 5.79 2.68 -16.24
CA GLU A 196 5.00 1.86 -17.16
C GLU A 196 4.79 0.44 -16.63
N ARG A 197 5.76 -0.14 -15.93
CA ARG A 197 5.58 -1.42 -15.22
C ARG A 197 4.55 -1.33 -14.10
N ALA A 198 4.57 -0.25 -13.32
CA ALA A 198 3.58 0.00 -12.28
C ALA A 198 2.17 0.15 -12.87
N LYS A 199 2.01 0.93 -13.94
CA LYS A 199 0.72 1.09 -14.65
C LYS A 199 0.23 -0.24 -15.20
N PHE A 200 1.10 -0.99 -15.88
CA PHE A 200 0.76 -2.31 -16.40
C PHE A 200 0.24 -3.24 -15.29
N ALA A 201 0.90 -3.26 -14.12
CA ALA A 201 0.42 -4.05 -12.99
C ALA A 201 -0.95 -3.57 -12.49
N VAL A 202 -1.14 -2.25 -12.29
CA VAL A 202 -2.44 -1.67 -11.89
C VAL A 202 -3.55 -2.07 -12.86
N GLU A 203 -3.32 -1.92 -14.16
CA GLU A 203 -4.33 -2.18 -15.19
C GLU A 203 -4.63 -3.66 -15.38
N SER A 204 -3.65 -4.54 -15.17
CA SER A 204 -3.81 -5.97 -15.49
C SER A 204 -4.07 -6.88 -14.28
N GLN A 205 -3.63 -6.47 -13.08
CA GLN A 205 -3.58 -7.31 -11.88
C GLN A 205 -4.48 -6.84 -10.74
N TYR A 206 -4.78 -5.53 -10.64
CA TYR A 206 -5.59 -5.00 -9.54
C TYR A 206 -7.06 -4.96 -9.92
N ALA A 207 -7.92 -5.43 -9.02
CA ALA A 207 -9.37 -5.33 -9.17
C ALA A 207 -9.83 -3.87 -9.07
N VAL A 208 -9.34 -3.15 -8.04
CA VAL A 208 -9.62 -1.74 -7.82
C VAL A 208 -8.40 -1.07 -7.18
N VAL A 209 -8.00 0.07 -7.73
CA VAL A 209 -7.07 1.01 -7.09
C VAL A 209 -7.80 2.32 -6.84
N GLY A 210 -8.15 2.58 -5.59
CA GLY A 210 -8.86 3.77 -5.16
C GLY A 210 -7.97 5.00 -5.04
N VAL A 211 -8.59 6.17 -4.86
CA VAL A 211 -7.90 7.46 -4.64
C VAL A 211 -8.37 8.04 -3.32
N LEU A 212 -7.44 8.37 -2.43
CA LEU A 212 -7.75 8.88 -1.09
C LEU A 212 -8.52 10.20 -1.12
N GLU A 213 -8.22 11.05 -2.10
CA GLU A 213 -8.87 12.35 -2.28
C GLU A 213 -10.36 12.22 -2.69
N ASP A 214 -10.78 11.05 -3.18
CA ASP A 214 -12.16 10.74 -3.53
C ASP A 214 -12.62 9.39 -2.94
N MET A 215 -12.63 9.32 -1.60
CA MET A 215 -13.02 8.10 -0.88
C MET A 215 -14.47 7.68 -1.14
N ASN A 216 -15.40 8.61 -1.34
CA ASN A 216 -16.80 8.26 -1.58
C ASN A 216 -16.98 7.47 -2.88
N THR A 217 -16.35 7.92 -3.97
CA THR A 217 -16.35 7.19 -5.24
C THR A 217 -15.55 5.90 -5.10
N THR A 218 -14.36 5.97 -4.50
CA THR A 218 -13.50 4.80 -4.25
C THR A 218 -14.26 3.67 -3.56
N LEU A 219 -14.94 3.96 -2.45
CA LEU A 219 -15.71 2.98 -1.69
C LEU A 219 -16.93 2.46 -2.46
N SER A 220 -17.58 3.31 -3.27
CA SER A 220 -18.66 2.88 -4.16
C SER A 220 -18.18 1.88 -5.22
N VAL A 221 -16.99 2.09 -5.78
CA VAL A 221 -16.39 1.16 -6.75
C VAL A 221 -16.01 -0.15 -6.07
N PHE A 222 -15.37 -0.10 -4.89
CA PHE A 222 -15.06 -1.31 -4.10
C PHE A 222 -16.31 -2.14 -3.82
N GLU A 223 -17.38 -1.51 -3.34
CA GLU A 223 -18.66 -2.17 -3.05
C GLU A 223 -19.28 -2.86 -4.27
N LYS A 224 -19.15 -2.27 -5.47
CA LYS A 224 -19.73 -2.83 -6.70
C LYS A 224 -18.85 -3.88 -7.37
N TYR A 225 -17.52 -3.74 -7.32
CA TYR A 225 -16.60 -4.69 -7.95
C TYR A 225 -16.33 -5.92 -7.08
N ILE A 226 -16.34 -5.75 -5.76
CA ILE A 226 -15.95 -6.78 -4.80
C ILE A 226 -17.00 -6.86 -3.65
N PRO A 227 -18.29 -7.09 -3.97
CA PRO A 227 -19.39 -6.95 -3.00
C PRO A 227 -19.25 -7.88 -1.79
N ARG A 228 -18.76 -9.11 -1.97
CA ARG A 228 -18.55 -10.06 -0.87
C ARG A 228 -17.70 -9.49 0.27
N PHE A 229 -16.76 -8.60 -0.04
CA PHE A 229 -15.87 -7.98 0.95
C PHE A 229 -16.31 -6.57 1.34
N PHE A 230 -16.93 -5.82 0.43
CA PHE A 230 -17.17 -4.38 0.60
C PHE A 230 -18.65 -3.97 0.62
N GLU A 231 -19.60 -4.91 0.60
CA GLU A 231 -21.02 -4.59 0.77
C GLU A 231 -21.27 -3.80 2.06
N GLY A 232 -21.92 -2.65 1.94
CA GLY A 232 -22.24 -1.77 3.06
C GLY A 232 -21.07 -0.93 3.58
N VAL A 233 -19.93 -0.88 2.88
CA VAL A 233 -18.76 -0.09 3.31
C VAL A 233 -19.07 1.40 3.44
N ARG A 234 -19.96 1.92 2.59
CA ARG A 234 -20.36 3.33 2.62
C ARG A 234 -21.14 3.67 3.89
N ASP A 235 -22.02 2.78 4.32
CA ASP A 235 -22.77 2.94 5.58
C ASP A 235 -21.80 3.02 6.76
N ILE A 236 -20.78 2.15 6.77
CA ILE A 236 -19.77 2.13 7.84
C ILE A 236 -18.94 3.40 7.81
N TYR A 237 -18.55 3.88 6.63
CA TYR A 237 -17.71 5.08 6.47
C TYR A 237 -18.43 6.37 6.86
N GLN A 238 -19.73 6.49 6.54
CA GLN A 238 -20.54 7.67 6.87
C GLN A 238 -20.91 7.77 8.35
N ASN A 239 -20.94 6.63 9.05
CA ASN A 239 -21.24 6.55 10.48
C ASN A 239 -19.97 6.57 11.36
N GLN A 240 -18.84 7.03 10.84
CA GLN A 240 -17.61 7.25 11.61
C GLN A 240 -17.58 8.61 12.30
#